data_AF-A0AA34TVV9-F1
#
_entry.id   AF-A0AA34TVV9-F1
#
_cell.length_a   1.000
_cell.length_b   1.000
_cell.length_c   1.000
_cell.angle_alpha   90.00
_cell.angle_beta   90.00
_cell.angle_gamma   90.00
#
_symmetry.space_group_name_H-M   'P 1'
#
loop_
_entity.id
_entity.type
_entity.pdbx_description
1 polymer ?
#
loop_
_entity_poly.entity_id
_entity_poly.type
_entity_poly.pdbx_seq_one_letter_code
_entity_poly.pdbx_strand_id
1 'polypeptide(L)'
;MPFSKLGLSSPIVKAVAKQGYEKPTSIQEKAIPIVLSGKNLIAAAQTGTGKTASFVLPILEMLSKGETQRKKRIRAVILTPTRELAIQVEQNITKYAKFLNLTSLAMYGGVSYQHQKDRLIEGVDILVATPGRLIDMYGQRAVHFDEVEVLVLDEADRMLDMGFIEDINKIIARLPQNIQNLLFSATLSTPVRALAKSAISEAEEISIAKTDASKANIEQWLVTVDKDRKSALLSHMITDGEWDQALIFIETKHGAAKLVAQLEKRGIEAEAFHSGRSQAIREKILADFKKGRLKYLVATGVAARGIDIDNLSRVVNYDIPFPADDYVHRIGRTGRADASGEAISFLSKDNFKNLCIIEKRLGHLIERRVVEGFEPRKEVPISVLNFVPKKKREQQQD
;
A
#
# COMPACT_ATOMS: atom_id res chain seq x y z
N MET A 1 -0.54 12.53 23.53
CA MET A 1 -0.62 14.02 23.49
C MET A 1 -1.71 14.43 22.49
N PRO A 2 -2.49 15.54 22.59
CA PRO A 2 -3.47 15.88 21.55
C PRO A 2 -2.82 16.52 20.31
N PHE A 3 -3.49 16.46 19.14
CA PHE A 3 -2.98 17.06 17.89
C PHE A 3 -2.66 18.57 17.99
N SER A 4 -3.40 19.31 18.81
CA SER A 4 -3.16 20.74 19.04
C SER A 4 -1.80 21.06 19.69
N LYS A 5 -1.12 20.06 20.26
CA LYS A 5 0.22 20.20 20.83
C LYS A 5 1.34 19.84 19.86
N LEU A 6 1.01 19.46 18.62
CA LEU A 6 1.99 19.11 17.58
C LEU A 6 2.40 20.29 16.70
N GLY A 7 2.01 21.53 17.04
CA GLY A 7 2.36 22.73 16.26
C GLY A 7 1.47 22.99 15.04
N LEU A 8 0.30 22.35 14.96
CA LEU A 8 -0.68 22.53 13.89
C LEU A 8 -1.67 23.64 14.22
N SER A 9 -2.08 24.41 13.20
CA SER A 9 -3.07 25.48 13.32
C SER A 9 -4.49 24.96 13.61
N SER A 10 -5.32 25.83 14.19
CA SER A 10 -6.72 25.53 14.52
C SER A 10 -7.56 24.98 13.36
N PRO A 11 -7.45 25.48 12.10
CA PRO A 11 -8.15 24.91 10.96
C PRO A 11 -7.82 23.43 10.71
N ILE A 12 -6.53 23.06 10.79
CA ILE A 12 -6.07 21.69 10.59
C ILE A 12 -6.56 20.80 11.74
N VAL A 13 -6.38 21.23 12.99
CA VAL A 13 -6.86 20.47 14.17
C VAL A 13 -8.36 20.23 14.10
N LYS A 14 -9.14 21.22 13.65
CA LYS A 14 -10.59 21.09 13.43
C LYS A 14 -10.92 20.09 12.32
N ALA A 15 -10.16 20.07 11.22
CA ALA A 15 -10.37 19.09 10.15
C ALA A 15 -10.07 17.67 10.61
N VAL A 16 -8.98 17.48 11.35
CA VAL A 16 -8.55 16.22 11.96
C VAL A 16 -9.61 15.67 12.93
N ALA A 17 -10.14 16.51 13.83
CA ALA A 17 -11.21 16.12 14.74
C ALA A 17 -12.48 15.66 13.99
N LYS A 18 -12.82 16.29 12.86
CA LYS A 18 -13.96 15.87 12.01
C LYS A 18 -13.75 14.52 11.32
N GLN A 19 -12.51 14.04 11.20
CA GLN A 19 -12.23 12.68 10.72
C GLN A 19 -12.31 11.64 11.85
N GLY A 20 -12.61 12.04 13.09
CA GLY A 20 -12.67 11.16 14.25
C GLY A 20 -11.30 10.86 14.87
N TYR A 21 -10.26 11.65 14.56
CA TYR A 21 -8.94 11.44 15.12
C TYR A 21 -8.82 12.12 16.48
N GLU A 22 -8.82 11.33 17.55
CA GLU A 22 -8.73 11.83 18.93
C GLU A 22 -7.28 12.06 19.39
N LYS A 23 -6.41 11.08 19.12
CA LYS A 23 -5.01 11.08 19.53
C LYS A 23 -4.11 10.75 18.36
N PRO A 24 -2.97 11.45 18.21
CA PRO A 24 -1.95 11.13 17.23
C PRO A 24 -1.33 9.77 17.52
N THR A 25 -1.01 9.04 16.48
CA THR A 25 -0.25 7.78 16.58
C THR A 25 1.22 8.08 16.88
N SER A 26 1.99 7.07 17.32
CA SER A 26 3.42 7.26 17.63
C SER A 26 4.25 7.76 16.45
N ILE A 27 3.86 7.42 15.21
CA ILE A 27 4.53 7.97 14.01
C ILE A 27 4.18 9.44 13.80
N GLN A 28 2.95 9.85 14.09
CA GLN A 28 2.51 11.24 13.98
C GLN A 28 3.15 12.12 15.06
N GLU A 29 3.21 11.65 16.31
CA GLU A 29 3.85 12.37 17.42
C GLU A 29 5.34 12.65 17.16
N LYS A 30 6.04 11.74 16.49
CA LYS A 30 7.47 11.91 16.17
C LYS A 30 7.70 12.67 14.87
N ALA A 31 6.97 12.33 13.80
CA ALA A 31 7.25 12.88 12.48
C ALA A 31 6.75 14.32 12.31
N ILE A 32 5.55 14.65 12.80
CA ILE A 32 4.93 15.96 12.56
C ILE A 32 5.83 17.11 13.03
N PRO A 33 6.38 17.11 14.27
CA PRO A 33 7.27 18.18 14.71
C PRO A 33 8.56 18.29 13.89
N ILE A 34 9.14 17.17 13.45
CA ILE A 34 10.34 17.16 12.60
C ILE A 34 10.05 17.82 11.26
N VAL A 35 8.94 17.43 10.61
CA VAL A 35 8.56 18.00 9.31
C VAL A 35 8.26 19.49 9.44
N LEU A 36 7.55 19.93 10.49
CA LEU A 36 7.29 21.36 10.73
C LEU A 36 8.56 22.19 10.95
N SER A 37 9.65 21.57 11.43
CA SER A 37 10.94 22.24 11.60
C SER A 37 11.74 22.41 10.30
N GLY A 38 11.21 21.94 9.16
CA GLY A 38 11.87 22.00 7.86
C GLY A 38 12.96 20.94 7.65
N LYS A 39 13.16 20.03 8.59
CA LYS A 39 14.14 18.95 8.49
C LYS A 39 13.71 17.86 7.52
N ASN A 40 14.68 17.26 6.83
CA ASN A 40 14.47 16.07 6.03
C ASN A 40 14.18 14.85 6.94
N LEU A 41 13.39 13.89 6.45
CA LEU A 41 12.96 12.75 7.26
C LEU A 41 12.93 11.46 6.45
N ILE A 42 13.48 10.40 7.03
CA ILE A 42 13.28 9.01 6.62
C ILE A 42 12.45 8.32 7.71
N ALA A 43 11.24 7.89 7.36
CA ALA A 43 10.31 7.28 8.30
C ALA A 43 9.94 5.86 7.86
N ALA A 44 10.21 4.90 8.74
CA ALA A 44 9.85 3.50 8.59
C ALA A 44 8.77 3.11 9.60
N ALA A 45 7.58 2.83 9.09
CA ALA A 45 6.45 2.34 9.89
C ALA A 45 5.50 1.51 9.03
N GLN A 46 4.79 0.54 9.61
CA GLN A 46 3.87 -0.33 8.88
C GLN A 46 2.69 0.46 8.29
N THR A 47 2.03 -0.13 7.28
CA THR A 47 0.77 0.39 6.74
C THR A 47 -0.30 0.45 7.84
N GLY A 48 -1.16 1.48 7.80
CA GLY A 48 -2.22 1.65 8.80
C GLY A 48 -1.78 2.35 10.10
N THR A 49 -0.50 2.70 10.25
CA THR A 49 0.00 3.45 11.42
C THR A 49 -0.29 4.96 11.35
N GLY A 50 -0.95 5.43 10.29
CA GLY A 50 -1.26 6.85 10.10
C GLY A 50 -0.16 7.67 9.41
N LYS A 51 0.77 7.03 8.68
CA LYS A 51 1.86 7.67 7.91
C LYS A 51 1.40 8.82 7.02
N THR A 52 0.27 8.67 6.32
CA THR A 52 -0.23 9.73 5.43
C THR A 52 -0.48 11.03 6.19
N ALA A 53 -1.11 10.98 7.36
CA ALA A 53 -1.31 12.18 8.17
C ALA A 53 0.02 12.74 8.72
N SER A 54 1.03 11.89 8.96
CA SER A 54 2.34 12.31 9.45
C SER A 54 3.08 13.27 8.52
N PHE A 55 2.89 13.17 7.20
CA PHE A 55 3.47 14.12 6.24
C PHE A 55 2.45 15.13 5.71
N VAL A 56 1.18 14.75 5.52
CA VAL A 56 0.19 15.68 4.94
C VAL A 56 -0.12 16.84 5.89
N LEU A 57 -0.35 16.57 7.18
CA LEU A 57 -0.70 17.62 8.14
C LEU A 57 0.37 18.73 8.25
N PRO A 58 1.67 18.42 8.42
CA PRO A 58 2.69 19.45 8.46
C PRO A 58 2.91 20.14 7.11
N ILE A 59 2.76 19.44 5.97
CA ILE A 59 2.81 20.09 4.65
C ILE A 59 1.68 21.10 4.50
N LEU A 60 0.45 20.75 4.89
CA LEU A 60 -0.68 21.70 4.86
C LEU A 60 -0.42 22.93 5.72
N GLU A 61 0.14 22.74 6.92
CA GLU A 61 0.51 23.83 7.82
C GLU A 61 1.55 24.76 7.19
N MET A 62 2.62 24.20 6.61
CA MET A 62 3.67 24.97 5.92
C MET A 62 3.12 25.73 4.71
N LEU A 63 2.36 25.04 3.86
CA LEU A 63 1.82 25.65 2.64
C LEU A 63 0.75 26.70 2.93
N SER A 64 -0.02 26.57 4.02
CA SER A 64 -1.06 27.55 4.39
C SER A 64 -0.52 28.96 4.67
N LYS A 65 0.80 29.10 4.86
CA LYS A 65 1.48 30.37 5.14
C LYS A 65 1.96 31.11 3.88
N GLY A 66 1.73 30.54 2.71
CA GLY A 66 2.10 31.13 1.42
C GLY A 66 1.08 30.81 0.34
N GLU A 67 1.33 31.31 -0.86
CA GLU A 67 0.45 31.11 -2.01
C GLU A 67 1.28 30.70 -3.22
N THR A 68 0.73 29.82 -4.07
CA THR A 68 1.33 29.49 -5.36
C THR A 68 1.29 30.73 -6.26
N GLN A 69 2.45 31.13 -6.78
CA GLN A 69 2.59 32.43 -7.44
C GLN A 69 2.20 32.37 -8.93
N ARG A 70 2.39 31.21 -9.56
CA ARG A 70 2.20 31.05 -11.01
C ARG A 70 1.36 29.83 -11.35
N LYS A 71 0.53 29.95 -12.40
CA LYS A 71 -0.22 28.80 -12.95
C LYS A 71 0.73 27.66 -13.34
N LYS A 72 0.23 26.42 -13.23
CA LYS A 72 0.98 25.18 -13.48
C LYS A 72 2.22 24.96 -12.58
N ARG A 73 2.42 25.79 -11.56
CA ARG A 73 3.37 25.53 -10.48
C ARG A 73 2.66 24.83 -9.35
N ILE A 74 3.44 24.07 -8.61
CA ILE A 74 3.02 23.27 -7.46
C ILE A 74 4.06 23.50 -6.38
N ARG A 75 3.63 23.46 -5.12
CA ARG A 75 4.51 23.69 -3.96
C ARG A 75 4.88 22.40 -3.23
N ALA A 76 4.08 21.35 -3.36
CA ALA A 76 4.44 20.01 -2.87
C ALA A 76 4.19 18.93 -3.91
N VAL A 77 5.13 17.98 -3.98
CA VAL A 77 5.04 16.76 -4.79
C VAL A 77 5.03 15.55 -3.88
N ILE A 78 4.04 14.67 -4.03
CA ILE A 78 3.94 13.40 -3.30
C ILE A 78 3.93 12.28 -4.31
N LEU A 79 5.04 11.52 -4.39
CA LEU A 79 5.15 10.36 -5.25
C LEU A 79 4.57 9.13 -4.56
N THR A 80 3.73 8.40 -5.30
CA THR A 80 3.10 7.17 -4.84
C THR A 80 3.24 6.08 -5.92
N PRO A 81 3.35 4.79 -5.55
CA PRO A 81 3.56 3.69 -6.49
C PRO A 81 2.36 3.41 -7.40
N THR A 82 1.13 3.70 -6.96
CA THR A 82 -0.06 3.37 -7.74
C THR A 82 -1.08 4.48 -7.79
N ARG A 83 -1.90 4.41 -8.84
CA ARG A 83 -3.05 5.28 -9.04
C ARG A 83 -3.99 5.30 -7.83
N GLU A 84 -4.29 4.14 -7.27
CA GLU A 84 -5.25 4.01 -6.17
C GLU A 84 -4.74 4.73 -4.93
N LEU A 85 -3.46 4.57 -4.63
CA LEU A 85 -2.82 5.26 -3.53
C LEU A 85 -2.74 6.77 -3.80
N ALA A 86 -2.45 7.20 -5.03
CA ALA A 86 -2.47 8.61 -5.39
C ALA A 86 -3.84 9.27 -5.12
N ILE A 87 -4.93 8.60 -5.54
CA ILE A 87 -6.30 9.05 -5.29
C ILE A 87 -6.59 9.10 -3.80
N GLN A 88 -6.21 8.06 -3.06
CA GLN A 88 -6.46 7.98 -1.63
C GLN A 88 -5.73 9.09 -0.85
N VAL A 89 -4.45 9.32 -1.16
CA VAL A 89 -3.66 10.37 -0.51
C VAL A 89 -4.24 11.76 -0.85
N GLU A 90 -4.65 12.00 -2.09
CA GLU A 90 -5.33 13.23 -2.49
C GLU A 90 -6.66 13.43 -1.75
N GLN A 91 -7.49 12.38 -1.62
CA GLN A 91 -8.72 12.44 -0.85
C GLN A 91 -8.47 12.76 0.62
N ASN A 92 -7.40 12.22 1.21
CA ASN A 92 -6.97 12.54 2.56
C ASN A 92 -6.52 14.00 2.68
N ILE A 93 -5.77 14.52 1.71
CA ILE A 93 -5.40 15.94 1.63
C ILE A 93 -6.66 16.81 1.60
N THR A 94 -7.62 16.54 0.71
CA THR A 94 -8.88 17.28 0.62
C THR A 94 -9.65 17.27 1.96
N LYS A 95 -9.67 16.14 2.68
CA LYS A 95 -10.31 16.05 4.01
C LYS A 95 -9.60 16.90 5.05
N TYR A 96 -8.28 16.85 5.11
CA TYR A 96 -7.48 17.59 6.10
C TYR A 96 -7.38 19.09 5.77
N ALA A 97 -7.46 19.45 4.49
CA ALA A 97 -7.43 20.83 3.99
C ALA A 97 -8.81 21.50 3.99
N LYS A 98 -9.86 20.85 4.52
CA LYS A 98 -11.27 21.34 4.47
C LYS A 98 -11.47 22.79 4.93
N PHE A 99 -10.60 23.30 5.81
CA PHE A 99 -10.66 24.67 6.34
C PHE A 99 -9.48 25.54 5.89
N LEU A 100 -8.79 25.15 4.83
CA LEU A 100 -7.67 25.85 4.22
C LEU A 100 -7.99 26.20 2.76
N ASN A 101 -7.37 27.25 2.23
CA ASN A 101 -7.44 27.60 0.82
C ASN A 101 -6.31 26.92 0.03
N LEU A 102 -6.24 25.59 0.10
CA LEU A 102 -5.23 24.79 -0.61
C LEU A 102 -5.92 23.80 -1.53
N THR A 103 -5.32 23.59 -2.70
CA THR A 103 -5.85 22.72 -3.75
C THR A 103 -4.93 21.53 -4.00
N SER A 104 -5.52 20.36 -4.27
CA SER A 104 -4.79 19.14 -4.59
C SER A 104 -5.23 18.51 -5.91
N LEU A 105 -4.36 17.66 -6.46
CA LEU A 105 -4.63 16.84 -7.64
C LEU A 105 -3.93 15.49 -7.54
N ALA A 106 -4.65 14.42 -7.87
CA ALA A 106 -4.08 13.09 -8.10
C ALA A 106 -3.78 12.91 -9.60
N MET A 107 -2.51 12.66 -9.94
CA MET A 107 -2.01 12.59 -11.31
C MET A 107 -1.36 11.23 -11.60
N TYR A 108 -1.97 10.48 -12.49
CA TYR A 108 -1.55 9.11 -12.79
C TYR A 108 -1.86 8.70 -14.23
N GLY A 109 -1.23 7.60 -14.66
CA GLY A 109 -1.40 7.01 -15.99
C GLY A 109 -2.76 6.33 -16.23
N GLY A 110 -3.03 5.93 -17.48
CA GLY A 110 -4.23 5.18 -17.85
C GLY A 110 -5.53 6.01 -17.93
N VAL A 111 -5.42 7.33 -17.93
CA VAL A 111 -6.52 8.29 -18.19
C VAL A 111 -6.06 9.39 -19.13
N SER A 112 -7.02 10.11 -19.72
CA SER A 112 -6.76 11.27 -20.58
C SER A 112 -5.84 12.27 -19.89
N TYR A 113 -4.86 12.79 -20.65
CA TYR A 113 -3.99 13.87 -20.19
C TYR A 113 -4.76 15.18 -20.01
N GLN A 114 -5.80 15.42 -20.81
CA GLN A 114 -6.45 16.73 -20.92
C GLN A 114 -7.03 17.19 -19.58
N HIS A 115 -7.81 16.34 -18.90
CA HIS A 115 -8.39 16.67 -17.60
C HIS A 115 -7.32 17.04 -16.55
N GLN A 116 -6.19 16.34 -16.53
CA GLN A 116 -5.09 16.66 -15.61
C GLN A 116 -4.39 17.98 -16.01
N LYS A 117 -4.28 18.28 -17.31
CA LYS A 117 -3.74 19.56 -17.80
C LYS A 117 -4.63 20.74 -17.43
N ASP A 118 -5.94 20.59 -17.59
CA ASP A 118 -6.91 21.64 -17.29
C ASP A 118 -6.87 22.00 -15.80
N ARG A 119 -6.87 21.00 -14.92
CA ARG A 119 -6.68 21.19 -13.46
C ARG A 119 -5.40 21.93 -13.10
N LEU A 120 -4.28 21.65 -13.76
CA LEU A 120 -3.02 22.36 -13.51
C LEU A 120 -3.05 23.83 -14.00
N ILE A 121 -3.86 24.12 -15.02
CA ILE A 121 -4.07 25.49 -15.52
C ILE A 121 -4.93 26.29 -14.52
N GLU A 122 -5.91 25.65 -13.90
CA GLU A 122 -6.74 26.25 -12.84
C GLU A 122 -5.90 26.61 -11.60
N GLY A 123 -4.92 25.77 -11.26
CA GLY A 123 -4.04 25.96 -10.10
C GLY A 123 -4.11 24.75 -9.17
N VAL A 124 -2.94 24.28 -8.74
CA VAL A 124 -2.78 23.15 -7.82
C VAL A 124 -1.62 23.45 -6.89
N ASP A 125 -1.83 23.40 -5.56
CA ASP A 125 -0.75 23.59 -4.59
C ASP A 125 0.00 22.28 -4.30
N ILE A 126 -0.75 21.18 -4.19
CA ILE A 126 -0.23 19.86 -3.83
C ILE A 126 -0.53 18.84 -4.91
N LEU A 127 0.52 18.27 -5.50
CA LEU A 127 0.39 17.23 -6.53
C LEU A 127 0.76 15.86 -5.98
N VAL A 128 -0.20 14.94 -5.98
CA VAL A 128 0.03 13.53 -5.68
C VAL A 128 0.14 12.77 -7.00
N ALA A 129 1.27 12.13 -7.29
CA ALA A 129 1.49 11.54 -8.61
C ALA A 129 2.16 10.18 -8.61
N THR A 130 1.88 9.39 -9.65
CA THR A 130 2.72 8.24 -10.00
C THR A 130 3.93 8.72 -10.83
N PRO A 131 5.16 8.20 -10.60
CA PRO A 131 6.38 8.74 -11.22
C PRO A 131 6.30 8.89 -12.74
N GLY A 132 5.89 7.84 -13.46
CA GLY A 132 5.81 7.85 -14.92
C GLY A 132 4.89 8.94 -15.50
N ARG A 133 3.70 9.17 -14.90
CA ARG A 133 2.82 10.24 -15.38
C ARG A 133 3.38 11.63 -15.07
N LEU A 134 4.05 11.80 -13.93
CA LEU A 134 4.61 13.09 -13.56
C LEU A 134 5.70 13.52 -14.55
N ILE A 135 6.60 12.60 -14.90
CA ILE A 135 7.68 12.91 -15.84
C ILE A 135 7.16 13.22 -17.25
N ASP A 136 6.12 12.51 -17.71
CA ASP A 136 5.45 12.82 -18.98
C ASP A 136 4.86 14.25 -18.97
N MET A 137 4.15 14.60 -17.90
CA MET A 137 3.48 15.91 -17.77
C MET A 137 4.50 17.04 -17.65
N TYR A 138 5.61 16.80 -16.98
CA TYR A 138 6.74 17.73 -16.95
C TYR A 138 7.34 17.91 -18.36
N GLY A 139 7.61 16.82 -19.08
CA GLY A 139 8.15 16.86 -20.44
C GLY A 139 7.25 17.60 -21.43
N GLN A 140 5.92 17.50 -21.24
CA GLN A 140 4.93 18.24 -22.02
C GLN A 140 4.72 19.70 -21.55
N ARG A 141 5.49 20.19 -20.57
CA ARG A 141 5.33 21.53 -19.96
C ARG A 141 3.91 21.77 -19.42
N ALA A 142 3.26 20.71 -18.94
CA ALA A 142 1.95 20.79 -18.29
C ALA A 142 2.09 21.19 -16.82
N VAL A 143 3.17 20.76 -16.16
CA VAL A 143 3.55 21.08 -14.79
C VAL A 143 5.01 21.50 -14.73
N HIS A 144 5.35 22.34 -13.76
CA HIS A 144 6.70 22.83 -13.55
C HIS A 144 7.06 22.81 -12.07
N PHE A 145 8.34 22.62 -11.76
CA PHE A 145 8.82 22.37 -10.39
C PHE A 145 9.49 23.57 -9.73
N ASP A 146 9.51 24.73 -10.39
CA ASP A 146 10.29 25.90 -9.94
C ASP A 146 9.88 26.42 -8.54
N GLU A 147 8.66 26.13 -8.09
CA GLU A 147 8.11 26.56 -6.79
C GLU A 147 7.93 25.39 -5.80
N VAL A 148 8.45 24.20 -6.11
CA VAL A 148 8.36 23.06 -5.20
C VAL A 148 9.19 23.36 -3.95
N GLU A 149 8.56 23.20 -2.79
CA GLU A 149 9.15 23.36 -1.46
C GLU A 149 9.34 22.01 -0.76
N VAL A 150 8.51 21.00 -1.09
CA VAL A 150 8.53 19.69 -0.44
C VAL A 150 8.37 18.54 -1.45
N LEU A 151 9.23 17.53 -1.35
CA LEU A 151 9.08 16.22 -1.99
C LEU A 151 8.78 15.15 -0.95
N VAL A 152 7.78 14.32 -1.22
CA VAL A 152 7.47 13.11 -0.45
C VAL A 152 7.58 11.87 -1.33
N LEU A 153 8.28 10.85 -0.86
CA LEU A 153 8.30 9.51 -1.43
C LEU A 153 7.49 8.57 -0.52
N ASP A 154 6.22 8.31 -0.85
CA ASP A 154 5.35 7.43 -0.07
C ASP A 154 5.32 6.00 -0.65
N GLU A 155 5.34 5.00 0.25
CA GLU A 155 5.59 3.59 -0.09
C GLU A 155 6.83 3.42 -0.99
N ALA A 156 7.96 3.99 -0.57
CA ALA A 156 9.20 4.02 -1.35
C ALA A 156 9.74 2.62 -1.69
N ASP A 157 9.67 1.66 -0.76
CA ASP A 157 9.97 0.24 -1.03
C ASP A 157 9.21 -0.28 -2.24
N ARG A 158 7.91 -0.01 -2.28
CA ARG A 158 7.04 -0.47 -3.35
C ARG A 158 7.33 0.22 -4.69
N MET A 159 7.67 1.51 -4.69
CA MET A 159 8.07 2.17 -5.94
C MET A 159 9.32 1.54 -6.54
N LEU A 160 10.28 1.12 -5.70
CA LEU A 160 11.47 0.41 -6.14
C LEU A 160 11.15 -0.97 -6.69
N ASP A 161 10.28 -1.73 -6.03
CA ASP A 161 9.83 -3.05 -6.48
C ASP A 161 9.12 -3.00 -7.85
N MET A 162 8.49 -1.86 -8.16
CA MET A 162 7.82 -1.61 -9.44
C MET A 162 8.77 -1.07 -10.53
N GLY A 163 10.06 -0.89 -10.22
CA GLY A 163 11.06 -0.42 -11.16
C GLY A 163 11.07 1.10 -11.40
N PHE A 164 10.44 1.90 -10.54
CA PHE A 164 10.36 3.36 -10.72
C PHE A 164 11.63 4.13 -10.32
N ILE A 165 12.72 3.45 -9.96
CA ILE A 165 13.96 4.10 -9.52
C ILE A 165 14.49 5.13 -10.52
N GLU A 166 14.48 4.82 -11.82
CA GLU A 166 14.95 5.74 -12.85
C GLU A 166 14.06 6.98 -12.97
N ASP A 167 12.74 6.79 -12.92
CA ASP A 167 11.78 7.89 -13.01
C ASP A 167 11.85 8.81 -11.79
N ILE A 168 12.01 8.23 -10.59
CA ILE A 168 12.22 8.98 -9.35
C ILE A 168 13.49 9.83 -9.44
N ASN A 169 14.61 9.23 -9.86
CA ASN A 169 15.87 9.96 -10.01
C ASN A 169 15.76 11.09 -11.03
N LYS A 170 15.06 10.87 -12.14
CA LYS A 170 14.79 11.92 -13.14
C LYS A 170 13.93 13.06 -12.56
N ILE A 171 12.93 12.75 -11.73
CA ILE A 171 12.11 13.77 -11.07
C ILE A 171 12.98 14.59 -10.11
N ILE A 172 13.72 13.93 -9.21
CA ILE A 172 14.60 14.59 -8.23
C ILE A 172 15.60 15.52 -8.91
N ALA A 173 16.21 15.08 -10.01
CA ALA A 173 17.17 15.89 -10.77
C ALA A 173 16.58 17.18 -11.39
N ARG A 174 15.25 17.32 -11.43
CA ARG A 174 14.53 18.50 -11.95
C ARG A 174 13.94 19.39 -10.85
N LEU A 175 13.99 18.95 -9.59
CA LEU A 175 13.50 19.72 -8.46
C LEU A 175 14.53 20.79 -8.05
N PRO A 176 14.09 21.88 -7.39
CA PRO A 176 15.00 22.83 -6.76
C PRO A 176 15.90 22.14 -5.72
N GLN A 177 17.12 22.65 -5.53
CA GLN A 177 18.10 22.03 -4.61
C GLN A 177 17.73 22.20 -3.12
N ASN A 178 17.07 23.32 -2.77
CA ASN A 178 16.76 23.67 -1.39
C ASN A 178 15.31 23.35 -1.03
N ILE A 179 14.91 22.09 -1.18
CA ILE A 179 13.58 21.60 -0.81
C ILE A 179 13.67 20.62 0.36
N GLN A 180 12.58 20.50 1.11
CA GLN A 180 12.45 19.47 2.13
C GLN A 180 12.11 18.13 1.47
N ASN A 181 12.86 17.09 1.82
CA ASN A 181 12.71 15.74 1.28
C ASN A 181 12.28 14.77 2.38
N LEU A 182 11.16 14.09 2.15
CA LEU A 182 10.56 13.15 3.08
C LEU A 182 10.40 11.77 2.42
N LEU A 183 10.86 10.71 3.07
CA LEU A 183 10.69 9.33 2.60
C LEU A 183 9.91 8.53 3.64
N PHE A 184 8.82 7.91 3.19
CA PHE A 184 8.00 7.02 4.00
C PHE A 184 7.97 5.63 3.39
N SER A 185 8.29 4.63 4.20
CA SER A 185 8.36 3.24 3.75
C SER A 185 7.79 2.29 4.80
N ALA A 186 7.32 1.12 4.38
CA ALA A 186 7.01 0.05 5.34
C ALA A 186 8.30 -0.62 5.85
N THR A 187 9.33 -0.67 5.00
CA THR A 187 10.62 -1.30 5.30
C THR A 187 11.80 -0.43 4.87
N LEU A 188 12.92 -0.51 5.60
CA LEU A 188 14.20 0.10 5.20
C LEU A 188 15.13 -0.97 4.62
N SER A 189 14.69 -1.58 3.52
CA SER A 189 15.53 -2.51 2.75
C SER A 189 16.77 -1.80 2.19
N THR A 190 17.80 -2.56 1.81
CA THR A 190 19.03 -2.00 1.24
C THR A 190 18.76 -1.07 0.05
N PRO A 191 17.88 -1.40 -0.92
CA PRO A 191 17.52 -0.49 -2.01
C PRO A 191 16.87 0.82 -1.52
N VAL A 192 15.98 0.76 -0.53
CA VAL A 192 15.35 1.96 0.05
C VAL A 192 16.37 2.84 0.74
N ARG A 193 17.30 2.25 1.50
CA ARG A 193 18.39 3.01 2.13
C ARG A 193 19.32 3.63 1.10
N ALA A 194 19.60 2.94 -0.01
CA ALA A 194 20.39 3.49 -1.10
C ALA A 194 19.70 4.69 -1.75
N LEU A 195 18.40 4.57 -2.06
CA LEU A 195 17.59 5.68 -2.58
C LEU A 195 17.60 6.86 -1.61
N ALA A 196 17.35 6.60 -0.31
CA ALA A 196 17.32 7.63 0.71
C ALA A 196 18.66 8.39 0.80
N LYS A 197 19.78 7.66 0.83
CA LYS A 197 21.12 8.26 0.86
C LYS A 197 21.43 9.10 -0.38
N SER A 198 20.93 8.70 -1.55
CA SER A 198 21.16 9.46 -2.79
C SER A 198 20.23 10.67 -2.93
N ALA A 199 19.03 10.62 -2.36
CA ALA A 199 17.96 11.59 -2.59
C ALA A 199 17.78 12.60 -1.46
N ILE A 200 18.24 12.27 -0.25
CA ILE A 200 17.88 13.00 0.98
C ILE A 200 19.16 13.26 1.80
N SER A 201 19.62 14.51 1.82
CA SER A 201 20.73 14.95 2.67
C SER A 201 20.27 15.16 4.11
N GLU A 202 21.14 14.86 5.08
CA GLU A 202 20.96 15.21 6.51
C GLU A 202 19.57 14.86 7.09
N ALA A 203 19.06 13.67 6.77
CA ALA A 203 17.74 13.24 7.21
C ALA A 203 17.74 12.74 8.65
N GLU A 204 16.72 13.13 9.41
CA GLU A 204 16.36 12.43 10.64
C GLU A 204 15.82 11.04 10.29
N GLU A 205 16.16 10.00 11.06
CA GLU A 205 15.59 8.66 10.88
C GLU A 205 14.60 8.34 12.02
N ILE A 206 13.34 8.07 11.65
CA ILE A 206 12.36 7.45 12.55
C ILE A 206 12.16 6.01 12.11
N SER A 207 12.48 5.08 13.01
CA SER A 207 12.07 3.68 12.89
C SER A 207 11.13 3.34 14.02
N ILE A 208 9.87 3.05 13.68
CA ILE A 208 8.92 2.48 14.64
C ILE A 208 8.95 0.97 14.44
N ALA A 209 9.76 0.33 15.29
CA ALA A 209 9.69 -1.10 15.48
C ALA A 209 8.28 -1.50 15.89
N LYS A 210 7.89 -2.75 15.62
CA LYS A 210 6.69 -3.33 16.23
C LYS A 210 6.77 -3.07 17.73
N THR A 211 5.88 -2.23 18.27
CA THR A 211 5.49 -2.43 19.66
C THR A 211 4.86 -3.82 19.69
N ASP A 212 5.32 -4.69 20.58
CA ASP A 212 4.73 -6.01 20.81
C ASP A 212 3.20 -5.93 21.07
N ALA A 213 2.72 -4.74 21.43
CA ALA A 213 1.31 -4.36 21.58
C ALA A 213 0.51 -4.23 20.27
N SER A 214 1.09 -4.47 19.09
CA SER A 214 0.36 -4.56 17.80
C SER A 214 0.71 -5.82 17.02
N LYS A 215 0.84 -6.97 17.71
CA LYS A 215 0.53 -8.21 17.00
C LYS A 215 -0.92 -8.10 16.56
N ALA A 216 -1.13 -7.65 15.33
CA ALA A 216 -2.36 -7.85 14.61
C ALA A 216 -2.80 -9.28 14.94
N ASN A 217 -3.98 -9.44 15.53
CA ASN A 217 -4.46 -10.72 16.03
C ASN A 217 -4.92 -11.55 14.83
N ILE A 218 -3.96 -11.86 13.96
CA ILE A 218 -4.13 -12.54 12.70
C ILE A 218 -3.80 -14.00 12.94
N GLU A 219 -4.84 -14.83 12.99
CA GLU A 219 -4.70 -16.26 12.93
C GLU A 219 -4.23 -16.64 11.53
N GLN A 220 -3.04 -17.24 11.44
CA GLN A 220 -2.41 -17.60 10.18
C GLN A 220 -2.32 -19.10 10.05
N TRP A 221 -2.91 -19.64 8.99
CA TRP A 221 -2.81 -21.05 8.69
C TRP A 221 -2.88 -21.31 7.18
N LEU A 222 -2.49 -22.50 6.78
CA LEU A 222 -2.46 -22.93 5.40
C LEU A 222 -3.14 -24.28 5.21
N VAL A 223 -3.66 -24.48 4.01
CA VAL A 223 -4.21 -25.76 3.54
C VAL A 223 -3.37 -26.25 2.38
N THR A 224 -2.88 -27.47 2.47
CA THR A 224 -2.23 -28.13 1.34
C THR A 224 -3.30 -28.68 0.40
N VAL A 225 -3.24 -28.30 -0.87
CA VAL A 225 -4.26 -28.66 -1.86
C VAL A 225 -3.67 -28.70 -3.26
N ASP A 226 -4.17 -29.61 -4.10
CA ASP A 226 -3.78 -29.64 -5.51
C ASP A 226 -4.31 -28.42 -6.27
N LYS A 227 -3.54 -27.94 -7.24
CA LYS A 227 -3.80 -26.68 -7.96
C LYS A 227 -5.16 -26.68 -8.68
N ASP A 228 -5.57 -27.82 -9.23
CA ASP A 228 -6.86 -28.02 -9.90
C ASP A 228 -8.05 -27.99 -8.92
N ARG A 229 -7.80 -28.23 -7.63
CA ARG A 229 -8.83 -28.34 -6.58
C ARG A 229 -9.04 -27.07 -5.76
N LYS A 230 -8.12 -26.10 -5.83
CA LYS A 230 -8.19 -24.84 -5.06
C LYS A 230 -9.53 -24.10 -5.19
N SER A 231 -10.13 -24.04 -6.38
CA SER A 231 -11.41 -23.33 -6.59
C SER A 231 -12.57 -24.01 -5.87
N ALA A 232 -12.58 -25.34 -5.84
CA ALA A 232 -13.58 -26.11 -5.12
C ALA A 232 -13.37 -26.01 -3.61
N LEU A 233 -12.11 -26.05 -3.15
CA LEU A 233 -11.77 -25.82 -1.75
C LEU A 233 -12.27 -24.45 -1.27
N LEU A 234 -11.97 -23.38 -2.03
CA LEU A 234 -12.42 -22.04 -1.69
C LEU A 234 -13.95 -21.98 -1.53
N SER A 235 -14.67 -22.58 -2.47
CA SER A 235 -16.13 -22.56 -2.48
C SER A 235 -16.72 -23.30 -1.28
N HIS A 236 -16.15 -24.46 -0.95
CA HIS A 236 -16.52 -25.23 0.23
C HIS A 236 -16.26 -24.43 1.51
N MET A 237 -15.07 -23.85 1.67
CA MET A 237 -14.74 -23.05 2.85
C MET A 237 -15.62 -21.80 3.01
N ILE A 238 -15.97 -21.13 1.91
CA ILE A 238 -16.92 -20.00 1.91
C ILE A 238 -18.30 -20.44 2.40
N THR A 239 -18.78 -21.59 1.93
CA THR A 239 -20.15 -22.06 2.17
C THR A 239 -20.28 -22.67 3.56
N ASP A 240 -19.45 -23.66 3.89
CA ASP A 240 -19.47 -24.36 5.18
C ASP A 240 -19.08 -23.42 6.35
N GLY A 241 -18.18 -22.47 6.10
CA GLY A 241 -17.78 -21.48 7.10
C GLY A 241 -18.68 -20.25 7.17
N GLU A 242 -19.72 -20.17 6.33
CA GLU A 242 -20.65 -19.03 6.21
C GLU A 242 -19.93 -17.67 6.17
N TRP A 243 -18.91 -17.54 5.32
CA TRP A 243 -18.04 -16.35 5.34
C TRP A 243 -18.81 -15.07 5.03
N ASP A 244 -18.57 -14.05 5.86
CA ASP A 244 -19.17 -12.72 5.74
C ASP A 244 -18.56 -11.91 4.58
N GLN A 245 -17.24 -11.78 4.56
CA GLN A 245 -16.48 -11.04 3.57
C GLN A 245 -15.05 -11.58 3.46
N ALA A 246 -14.47 -11.61 2.26
CA ALA A 246 -13.06 -11.99 2.09
C ALA A 246 -12.38 -11.28 0.92
N LEU A 247 -11.12 -10.90 1.14
CA LEU A 247 -10.21 -10.47 0.07
C LEU A 247 -9.33 -11.65 -0.35
N ILE A 248 -9.50 -12.08 -1.60
CA ILE A 248 -8.87 -13.27 -2.17
C ILE A 248 -7.77 -12.84 -3.14
N PHE A 249 -6.51 -13.08 -2.79
CA PHE A 249 -5.36 -12.76 -3.61
C PHE A 249 -5.00 -13.89 -4.56
N ILE A 250 -4.93 -13.56 -5.85
CA ILE A 250 -4.57 -14.48 -6.95
C ILE A 250 -3.46 -13.88 -7.80
N GLU A 251 -2.67 -14.71 -8.48
CA GLU A 251 -1.48 -14.22 -9.18
C GLU A 251 -1.82 -13.44 -10.46
N THR A 252 -2.70 -13.98 -11.30
CA THR A 252 -2.89 -13.50 -12.68
C THR A 252 -4.30 -12.95 -12.95
N LYS A 253 -4.42 -12.02 -13.91
CA LYS A 253 -5.70 -11.45 -14.34
C LYS A 253 -6.65 -12.51 -14.90
N HIS A 254 -6.11 -13.40 -15.75
CA HIS A 254 -6.88 -14.51 -16.31
C HIS A 254 -7.31 -15.51 -15.24
N GLY A 255 -6.43 -15.78 -14.26
CA GLY A 255 -6.77 -16.58 -13.08
C GLY A 255 -7.91 -15.96 -12.28
N ALA A 256 -7.88 -14.65 -12.04
CA ALA A 256 -8.94 -13.94 -11.32
C ALA A 256 -10.30 -14.06 -12.03
N ALA A 257 -10.35 -13.80 -13.33
CA ALA A 257 -11.57 -13.92 -14.12
C ALA A 257 -12.10 -15.37 -14.13
N LYS A 258 -11.19 -16.36 -14.28
CA LYS A 258 -11.55 -17.78 -14.22
C LYS A 258 -12.11 -18.17 -12.86
N LEU A 259 -11.49 -17.72 -11.76
CA LEU A 259 -11.95 -18.03 -10.41
C LEU A 259 -13.34 -17.44 -10.14
N VAL A 260 -13.58 -16.18 -10.53
CA VAL A 260 -14.90 -15.55 -10.41
C VAL A 260 -15.97 -16.37 -11.15
N ALA A 261 -15.75 -16.74 -12.41
CA ALA A 261 -16.70 -17.56 -13.15
C ALA A 261 -16.91 -18.96 -12.53
N GLN A 262 -15.90 -19.52 -11.86
CA GLN A 262 -16.01 -20.78 -11.14
C GLN A 262 -16.79 -20.66 -9.82
N LEU A 263 -16.68 -19.53 -9.13
CA LEU A 263 -17.45 -19.22 -7.92
C LEU A 263 -18.92 -18.94 -8.26
N GLU A 264 -19.17 -18.17 -9.32
CA GLU A 264 -20.51 -17.86 -9.81
C GLU A 264 -21.32 -19.12 -10.16
N LYS A 265 -20.70 -20.09 -10.83
CA LYS A 265 -21.31 -21.41 -11.13
C LYS A 265 -21.72 -22.21 -9.90
N ARG A 266 -21.21 -21.85 -8.71
CA ARG A 266 -21.53 -22.46 -7.42
C ARG A 266 -22.41 -21.55 -6.55
N GLY A 267 -22.98 -20.49 -7.12
CA GLY A 267 -23.85 -19.55 -6.42
C GLY A 267 -23.12 -18.55 -5.53
N ILE A 268 -21.80 -18.39 -5.69
CA ILE A 268 -20.98 -17.46 -4.91
C ILE A 268 -20.71 -16.21 -5.75
N GLU A 269 -21.30 -15.08 -5.36
CA GLU A 269 -21.10 -13.79 -6.02
C GLU A 269 -19.74 -13.19 -5.63
N ALA A 270 -18.85 -13.04 -6.61
CA ALA A 270 -17.53 -12.46 -6.44
C ALA A 270 -17.17 -11.58 -7.62
N GLU A 271 -16.28 -10.60 -7.41
CA GLU A 271 -15.79 -9.72 -8.48
C GLU A 271 -14.28 -9.70 -8.60
N ALA A 272 -13.80 -9.53 -9.84
CA ALA A 272 -12.38 -9.52 -10.14
C ALA A 272 -11.81 -8.08 -10.14
N PHE A 273 -10.79 -7.83 -9.31
CA PHE A 273 -10.12 -6.55 -9.18
C PHE A 273 -8.68 -6.60 -9.70
N HIS A 274 -8.45 -6.05 -10.90
CA HIS A 274 -7.13 -6.03 -11.52
C HIS A 274 -6.97 -4.90 -12.56
N SER A 275 -5.74 -4.61 -12.98
CA SER A 275 -5.43 -3.51 -13.92
C SER A 275 -6.00 -3.66 -15.33
N GLY A 276 -6.57 -4.82 -15.70
CA GLY A 276 -7.32 -4.98 -16.96
C GLY A 276 -8.78 -4.46 -16.93
N ARG A 277 -9.31 -4.07 -15.76
CA ARG A 277 -10.64 -3.45 -15.65
C ARG A 277 -10.53 -1.94 -15.86
N SER A 278 -11.57 -1.31 -16.40
CA SER A 278 -11.63 0.15 -16.46
C SER A 278 -11.63 0.75 -15.05
N GLN A 279 -11.17 1.98 -14.89
CA GLN A 279 -11.14 2.59 -13.57
C GLN A 279 -12.52 2.73 -12.96
N ALA A 280 -13.50 3.25 -13.70
CA ALA A 280 -14.84 3.47 -13.18
C ALA A 280 -15.42 2.18 -12.58
N ILE A 281 -15.12 1.03 -13.21
CA ILE A 281 -15.47 -0.29 -12.70
C ILE A 281 -14.68 -0.61 -11.41
N ARG A 282 -13.37 -0.39 -11.37
CA ARG A 282 -12.55 -0.63 -10.17
C ARG A 282 -12.99 0.21 -8.98
N GLU A 283 -13.28 1.50 -9.19
CA GLU A 283 -13.79 2.40 -8.14
C GLU A 283 -15.16 1.95 -7.63
N LYS A 284 -16.05 1.55 -8.53
CA LYS A 284 -17.37 1.00 -8.17
C LYS A 284 -17.23 -0.29 -7.35
N ILE A 285 -16.49 -1.28 -7.86
CA ILE A 285 -16.25 -2.57 -7.18
C ILE A 285 -15.68 -2.34 -5.78
N LEU A 286 -14.70 -1.44 -5.66
CA LEU A 286 -14.09 -1.12 -4.38
C LEU A 286 -15.09 -0.47 -3.41
N ALA A 287 -15.90 0.48 -3.90
CA ALA A 287 -16.92 1.12 -3.09
C ALA A 287 -18.01 0.13 -2.64
N ASP A 288 -18.41 -0.80 -3.50
CA ASP A 288 -19.40 -1.83 -3.19
C ASP A 288 -18.86 -2.85 -2.19
N PHE A 289 -17.57 -3.23 -2.31
CA PHE A 289 -16.88 -4.07 -1.33
C PHE A 289 -16.79 -3.38 0.04
N LYS A 290 -16.33 -2.13 0.10
CA LYS A 290 -16.25 -1.36 1.35
C LYS A 290 -17.59 -1.19 2.07
N LYS A 291 -18.69 -1.18 1.32
CA LYS A 291 -20.07 -1.06 1.87
C LYS A 291 -20.69 -2.41 2.21
N GLY A 292 -19.98 -3.52 2.01
CA GLY A 292 -20.49 -4.88 2.25
C GLY A 292 -21.51 -5.38 1.23
N ARG A 293 -21.74 -4.64 0.12
CA ARG A 293 -22.65 -5.09 -0.95
C ARG A 293 -22.04 -6.22 -1.77
N LEU A 294 -20.71 -6.18 -1.92
CA LEU A 294 -19.92 -7.27 -2.48
C LEU A 294 -19.18 -7.98 -1.34
N LYS A 295 -19.37 -9.29 -1.21
CA LYS A 295 -18.76 -10.10 -0.14
C LYS A 295 -17.38 -10.64 -0.50
N TYR A 296 -17.12 -10.96 -1.77
CA TYR A 296 -15.85 -11.60 -2.15
C TYR A 296 -15.16 -10.83 -3.27
N LEU A 297 -13.94 -10.37 -2.98
CA LEU A 297 -13.12 -9.62 -3.94
C LEU A 297 -11.90 -10.44 -4.34
N VAL A 298 -11.83 -10.84 -5.61
CA VAL A 298 -10.70 -11.60 -6.16
C VAL A 298 -9.72 -10.62 -6.80
N ALA A 299 -8.59 -10.36 -6.15
CA ALA A 299 -7.66 -9.32 -6.56
C ALA A 299 -6.27 -9.85 -6.93
N THR A 300 -5.64 -9.25 -7.93
CA THR A 300 -4.22 -9.50 -8.19
C THR A 300 -3.35 -8.69 -7.24
N GLY A 301 -2.19 -9.23 -6.86
CA GLY A 301 -1.27 -8.59 -5.89
C GLY A 301 -0.96 -7.13 -6.21
N VAL A 302 -0.67 -6.82 -7.49
CA VAL A 302 -0.40 -5.43 -7.93
C VAL A 302 -1.58 -4.50 -7.73
N ALA A 303 -2.80 -4.99 -7.96
CA ALA A 303 -4.00 -4.18 -7.91
C ALA A 303 -4.49 -3.96 -6.47
N ALA A 304 -4.34 -4.95 -5.59
CA ALA A 304 -4.79 -4.85 -4.20
C ALA A 304 -3.78 -4.20 -3.24
N ARG A 305 -2.50 -4.10 -3.60
CA ARG A 305 -1.55 -3.31 -2.83
C ARG A 305 -1.97 -1.82 -2.87
N GLY A 306 -2.00 -1.14 -1.73
CA GLY A 306 -2.38 0.28 -1.63
C GLY A 306 -3.87 0.58 -1.76
N ILE A 307 -4.72 -0.45 -1.80
CA ILE A 307 -6.14 -0.23 -1.54
C ILE A 307 -6.33 -0.10 -0.03
N ASP A 308 -6.92 1.00 0.41
CA ASP A 308 -7.43 1.20 1.77
C ASP A 308 -8.68 0.36 2.03
N ILE A 309 -8.55 -0.96 2.00
CA ILE A 309 -9.51 -1.85 2.63
C ILE A 309 -8.83 -2.34 3.90
N ASP A 310 -9.18 -1.71 5.00
CA ASP A 310 -8.72 -2.06 6.33
C ASP A 310 -9.85 -2.73 7.10
N ASN A 311 -9.48 -3.58 8.07
CA ASN A 311 -10.39 -4.26 8.99
C ASN A 311 -11.31 -5.32 8.38
N LEU A 312 -10.81 -6.10 7.40
CA LEU A 312 -11.50 -7.29 6.94
C LEU A 312 -11.45 -8.39 7.99
N SER A 313 -12.50 -9.22 8.07
CA SER A 313 -12.49 -10.46 8.86
C SER A 313 -11.48 -11.47 8.32
N ARG A 314 -11.32 -11.53 6.98
CA ARG A 314 -10.53 -12.57 6.32
C ARG A 314 -9.77 -12.13 5.08
N VAL A 315 -8.55 -12.66 4.98
CA VAL A 315 -7.70 -12.60 3.78
C VAL A 315 -7.37 -14.02 3.34
N VAL A 316 -7.49 -14.29 2.03
CA VAL A 316 -7.13 -15.58 1.44
C VAL A 316 -6.01 -15.39 0.42
N ASN A 317 -4.87 -16.03 0.63
CA ASN A 317 -3.86 -16.21 -0.40
C ASN A 317 -4.22 -17.46 -1.23
N TYR A 318 -5.04 -17.27 -2.26
CA TYR A 318 -5.38 -18.34 -3.20
C TYR A 318 -4.10 -18.85 -3.90
N ASP A 319 -3.21 -17.92 -4.26
CA ASP A 319 -1.85 -18.24 -4.68
C ASP A 319 -0.82 -17.65 -3.72
N ILE A 320 0.16 -18.48 -3.35
CA ILE A 320 1.27 -18.08 -2.48
C ILE A 320 2.05 -16.94 -3.13
N PRO A 321 2.22 -15.79 -2.45
CA PRO A 321 2.94 -14.65 -3.00
C PRO A 321 4.43 -14.90 -3.23
N PHE A 322 4.99 -14.11 -4.14
CA PHE A 322 6.42 -13.89 -4.28
C PHE A 322 6.65 -12.45 -4.77
N PRO A 323 7.56 -11.66 -4.15
CA PRO A 323 8.48 -12.00 -3.05
C PRO A 323 7.77 -12.18 -1.70
N ALA A 324 8.49 -12.64 -0.67
CA ALA A 324 7.90 -12.94 0.65
C ALA A 324 7.30 -11.72 1.36
N ASP A 325 7.80 -10.50 1.11
CA ASP A 325 7.26 -9.27 1.69
C ASP A 325 5.80 -9.03 1.32
N ASP A 326 5.39 -9.48 0.12
CA ASP A 326 3.98 -9.43 -0.29
C ASP A 326 3.06 -10.16 0.67
N TYR A 327 3.51 -11.27 1.25
CA TYR A 327 2.70 -12.02 2.21
C TYR A 327 2.29 -11.13 3.38
N VAL A 328 3.25 -10.41 3.96
CA VAL A 328 3.03 -9.48 5.07
C VAL A 328 2.07 -8.36 4.65
N HIS A 329 2.23 -7.81 3.45
CA HIS A 329 1.35 -6.76 2.92
C HIS A 329 -0.09 -7.23 2.67
N ARG A 330 -0.27 -8.49 2.26
CA ARG A 330 -1.58 -9.10 2.00
C ARG A 330 -2.32 -9.39 3.30
N ILE A 331 -1.68 -10.10 4.24
CA ILE A 331 -2.33 -10.45 5.52
C ILE A 331 -2.56 -9.21 6.38
N GLY A 332 -1.77 -8.15 6.19
CA GLY A 332 -1.97 -6.88 6.87
C GLY A 332 -3.29 -6.17 6.54
N ARG A 333 -4.17 -6.73 5.69
CA ARG A 333 -5.54 -6.21 5.42
C ARG A 333 -6.58 -6.68 6.43
N THR A 334 -6.22 -7.62 7.30
CA THR A 334 -7.05 -8.12 8.40
C THR A 334 -6.35 -7.90 9.76
N GLY A 335 -7.10 -8.02 10.86
CA GLY A 335 -6.57 -7.97 12.24
C GLY A 335 -5.99 -6.62 12.69
N ARG A 336 -6.57 -5.49 12.27
CA ARG A 336 -6.13 -4.12 12.67
C ARG A 336 -6.99 -3.56 13.81
N ALA A 337 -6.44 -2.59 14.56
CA ALA A 337 -7.16 -1.82 15.59
C ALA A 337 -7.92 -2.71 16.61
N ASP A 338 -7.21 -3.67 17.20
CA ASP A 338 -7.70 -4.65 18.20
C ASP A 338 -8.71 -5.70 17.68
N ALA A 339 -9.07 -5.68 16.40
CA ALA A 339 -9.88 -6.74 15.79
C ALA A 339 -9.07 -8.03 15.56
N SER A 340 -9.72 -9.18 15.71
CA SER A 340 -9.19 -10.46 15.23
C SER A 340 -9.39 -10.60 13.72
N GLY A 341 -8.49 -11.34 13.09
CA GLY A 341 -8.49 -11.55 11.65
C GLY A 341 -7.96 -12.91 11.28
N GLU A 342 -8.33 -13.42 10.11
CA GLU A 342 -7.85 -14.71 9.62
C GLU A 342 -7.13 -14.57 8.28
N ALA A 343 -5.94 -15.15 8.19
CA ALA A 343 -5.14 -15.21 6.98
C ALA A 343 -4.92 -16.67 6.56
N ILE A 344 -5.64 -17.08 5.52
CA ILE A 344 -5.66 -18.45 5.00
C ILE A 344 -4.80 -18.52 3.74
N SER A 345 -3.92 -19.51 3.64
CA SER A 345 -3.09 -19.69 2.43
C SER A 345 -3.27 -21.07 1.79
N PHE A 346 -3.46 -21.11 0.47
CA PHE A 346 -3.54 -22.36 -0.27
C PHE A 346 -2.19 -22.74 -0.86
N LEU A 347 -1.66 -23.87 -0.41
CA LEU A 347 -0.35 -24.37 -0.78
C LEU A 347 -0.45 -25.58 -1.71
N SER A 348 -0.10 -25.37 -2.97
CA SER A 348 0.24 -26.47 -3.89
C SER A 348 1.73 -26.81 -3.79
N LYS A 349 2.08 -28.06 -4.11
CA LYS A 349 3.45 -28.59 -4.06
C LYS A 349 4.48 -27.70 -4.77
N ASP A 350 4.12 -27.14 -5.91
CA ASP A 350 5.01 -26.27 -6.72
C ASP A 350 5.42 -24.99 -5.99
N ASN A 351 4.62 -24.53 -5.01
CA ASN A 351 4.86 -23.31 -4.25
C ASN A 351 5.58 -23.54 -2.91
N PHE A 352 5.99 -24.78 -2.60
CA PHE A 352 6.66 -25.12 -1.35
C PHE A 352 7.90 -24.26 -1.07
N LYS A 353 8.70 -23.97 -2.11
CA LYS A 353 9.89 -23.10 -1.96
C LYS A 353 9.52 -21.67 -1.54
N ASN A 354 8.43 -21.13 -2.07
CA ASN A 354 7.98 -19.78 -1.73
C ASN A 354 7.47 -19.73 -0.28
N LEU A 355 6.78 -20.78 0.18
CA LEU A 355 6.40 -20.92 1.59
C LEU A 355 7.63 -20.85 2.50
N CYS A 356 8.68 -21.62 2.22
CA CYS A 356 9.89 -21.61 3.05
C CYS A 356 10.52 -20.21 3.16
N ILE A 357 10.50 -19.42 2.08
CA ILE A 357 11.02 -18.05 2.08
C ILE A 357 10.12 -17.14 2.93
N ILE A 358 8.80 -17.31 2.83
CA ILE A 358 7.82 -16.58 3.65
C ILE A 358 7.99 -16.90 5.13
N GLU A 359 8.00 -18.17 5.52
CA GLU A 359 8.14 -18.58 6.93
C GLU A 359 9.49 -18.13 7.51
N LYS A 360 10.56 -18.20 6.72
CA LYS A 360 11.86 -17.62 7.11
C LYS A 360 11.76 -16.11 7.34
N ARG A 361 11.03 -15.38 6.49
CA ARG A 361 10.79 -13.93 6.63
C ARG A 361 9.93 -13.62 7.86
N LEU A 362 8.96 -14.47 8.18
CA LEU A 362 8.09 -14.36 9.35
C LEU A 362 8.78 -14.75 10.66
N GLY A 363 9.83 -15.56 10.59
CA GLY A 363 10.54 -16.11 11.75
C GLY A 363 9.80 -17.26 12.46
N HIS A 364 8.70 -17.76 11.89
CA HIS A 364 7.92 -18.88 12.42
C HIS A 364 7.24 -19.65 11.28
N LEU A 365 6.87 -20.91 11.55
CA LEU A 365 6.14 -21.75 10.62
C LEU A 365 4.64 -21.41 10.68
N ILE A 366 3.97 -21.45 9.53
CA ILE A 366 2.52 -21.25 9.44
C ILE A 366 1.83 -22.58 9.78
N GLU A 367 0.80 -22.54 10.61
CA GLU A 367 0.05 -23.73 10.99
C GLU A 367 -0.56 -24.41 9.75
N ARG A 368 -0.45 -25.73 9.65
CA ARG A 368 -1.06 -26.49 8.55
C ARG A 368 -2.34 -27.14 9.03
N ARG A 369 -3.45 -26.89 8.33
CA ARG A 369 -4.73 -27.52 8.56
C ARG A 369 -5.12 -28.39 7.37
N VAL A 370 -5.75 -29.51 7.68
CA VAL A 370 -6.33 -30.41 6.69
C VAL A 370 -7.81 -30.07 6.57
N VAL A 371 -8.30 -29.95 5.34
CA VAL A 371 -9.73 -29.85 5.05
C VAL A 371 -10.13 -31.18 4.43
N GLU A 372 -11.06 -31.87 5.09
CA GLU A 372 -11.46 -33.22 4.72
C GLU A 372 -11.92 -33.28 3.26
N GLY A 373 -11.44 -34.30 2.56
CA GLY A 373 -11.75 -34.51 1.15
C GLY A 373 -10.94 -33.63 0.21
N PHE A 374 -10.17 -32.64 0.66
CA PHE A 374 -9.31 -31.77 -0.16
C PHE A 374 -7.82 -32.07 -0.08
N GLU A 375 -7.46 -33.23 0.47
CA GLU A 375 -6.09 -33.68 0.60
C GLU A 375 -5.38 -33.71 -0.77
N PRO A 376 -4.11 -33.29 -0.84
CA PRO A 376 -3.37 -33.31 -2.08
C PRO A 376 -3.03 -34.76 -2.45
N ARG A 377 -3.12 -35.10 -3.74
CA ARG A 377 -2.73 -36.43 -4.24
C ARG A 377 -1.26 -36.76 -3.97
N LYS A 378 -0.42 -35.73 -3.91
CA LYS A 378 1.00 -35.84 -3.55
C LYS A 378 1.26 -35.01 -2.30
N GLU A 379 1.85 -35.65 -1.30
CA GLU A 379 2.23 -34.96 -0.07
C GLU A 379 3.15 -33.77 -0.35
N VAL A 380 2.85 -32.65 0.31
CA VAL A 380 3.66 -31.44 0.29
C VAL A 380 4.58 -31.48 1.51
N PRO A 381 5.92 -31.41 1.32
CA PRO A 381 6.86 -31.56 2.43
C PRO A 381 6.59 -30.60 3.60
N ILE A 382 6.92 -31.00 4.82
CA ILE A 382 6.90 -30.10 5.97
C ILE A 382 8.07 -29.11 5.84
N SER A 383 7.77 -27.83 6.02
CA SER A 383 8.76 -26.76 5.93
C SER A 383 9.53 -26.63 7.25
N VAL A 384 10.76 -26.12 7.14
CA VAL A 384 11.63 -25.81 8.28
C VAL A 384 12.23 -24.43 8.07
N LEU A 385 12.41 -23.64 9.13
CA LEU A 385 12.86 -22.25 9.03
C LEU A 385 14.24 -22.10 8.37
N ASN A 386 15.09 -23.12 8.52
CA ASN A 386 16.44 -23.17 7.94
C ASN A 386 16.47 -23.89 6.58
N PHE A 387 15.38 -23.89 5.82
CA PHE A 387 15.35 -24.53 4.51
C PHE A 387 16.36 -23.86 3.56
N VAL A 388 17.34 -24.65 3.09
CA VAL A 388 18.29 -24.25 2.05
C VAL A 388 17.97 -25.07 0.80
N PRO A 389 17.69 -24.43 -0.36
CA PRO A 389 17.48 -25.15 -1.62
C PRO A 389 18.68 -26.05 -1.95
N LYS A 390 18.44 -27.24 -2.48
CA LYS A 390 19.47 -28.25 -2.76
C LYS A 390 20.68 -27.69 -3.53
N LYS A 391 20.44 -26.88 -4.57
CA LYS A 391 21.48 -26.18 -5.36
C LYS A 391 22.42 -25.29 -4.54
N LYS A 392 21.96 -24.72 -3.41
CA LYS A 392 22.78 -23.87 -2.53
C LYS A 392 23.53 -24.68 -1.46
N ARG A 393 23.08 -25.89 -1.14
CA ARG A 393 23.80 -26.81 -0.25
C ARG A 393 25.04 -27.35 -0.95
N GLU A 394 24.93 -27.63 -2.24
CA GLU A 394 26.04 -28.12 -3.08
C GLU A 394 27.14 -27.06 -3.22
N GLN A 395 26.81 -25.77 -3.31
CA GLN A 395 27.79 -24.66 -3.39
C GLN A 395 28.45 -24.27 -2.05
N GLN A 396 28.03 -24.86 -0.92
CA GLN A 396 28.67 -24.63 0.39
C GLN A 396 29.59 -25.78 0.81
N GLN A 397 29.70 -26.80 -0.04
CA GLN A 397 30.55 -27.97 0.18
C GLN A 397 31.74 -28.04 -0.80
N ASP A 398 31.81 -27.09 -1.74
CA ASP A 398 32.98 -26.75 -2.55
C ASP A 398 33.58 -25.43 -2.03
#